data_AF-A0A355CD29-F1
#
_entry.id   AF-A0A355CD29-F1
#
_cell.length_a   1.000
_cell.length_b   1.000
_cell.length_c   1.000
_cell.angle_alpha   90.00
_cell.angle_beta   90.00
_cell.angle_gamma   90.00
#
_symmetry.space_group_name_H-M   'P 1'
#
loop_
_entity.id
_entity.type
_entity.pdbx_description
1 polymer ?
#
loop_
_entity_poly.entity_id
_entity_poly.type
_entity_poly.pdbx_seq_one_letter_code
_entity_poly.pdbx_strand_id
1 'polypeptide(L)'
;MSGENRRYVSVEEQELRRLREQESRLRSVQNDLPERLNAVRQQAQQEFQQRLAPLEQRARQQEQETQSLKSNLASLEQETQKRLQQQRQDFKTAVREAESRQQQALQQETSRLESAQRQGFEQQRGEYLRITAQQRQEYTGLIDRQDRKFTQLIAEEQQARERGQKVLQVQINRVVDNLEQETQRKAKIAEDLLSDVAVIWEQINRDYQHQRFAPGKLADLHRGLEMARSNIQAGLTEAAIATTQQTYLDLADLRIQLEQKEQEWLLLYNAAWEDLKSLIVEVQANKECEIEMGEGDEAEKFKLEVDYWVNGRLSEYEQQLNQLESELKAGESKLTTEQVQELGEQIIALQPILGEIVEQAKLTILGSQLRVEIADKVVGALESLGYTLVDSESDAVYEGNDQRNAFVVKVKNIAGDEVVTVISPEKEFGANSVSINTFSQTLVDETATRQNAKAIFDALEEEGVQGDGEPVCNQKAQQEYQNLEEVKRRQVASPPSPRVSKNQ
;
A
#
# COMPACT_ATOMS: atom_id res chain seq x y z
N MET A 1 149.82 -149.93 -39.39
CA MET A 1 149.73 -150.97 -38.36
C MET A 1 148.67 -150.53 -37.37
N SER A 2 147.92 -151.45 -36.79
CA SER A 2 147.18 -151.16 -35.57
C SER A 2 145.84 -150.47 -35.84
N GLY A 3 144.76 -151.24 -35.95
CA GLY A 3 144.38 -152.10 -34.82
C GLY A 3 144.01 -151.14 -33.69
N GLU A 4 142.76 -150.73 -33.55
CA GLU A 4 141.55 -151.34 -34.11
C GLU A 4 140.39 -150.33 -34.04
N ASN A 5 139.53 -150.36 -35.05
CA ASN A 5 138.44 -149.44 -35.36
C ASN A 5 137.44 -149.24 -34.21
N ARG A 6 137.02 -147.99 -33.96
CA ARG A 6 135.75 -147.68 -33.27
C ARG A 6 135.10 -146.41 -33.85
N ARG A 7 133.83 -146.52 -34.27
CA ARG A 7 133.03 -145.51 -34.97
C ARG A 7 131.50 -145.80 -34.86
N TYR A 8 130.71 -144.73 -34.67
CA TYR A 8 129.33 -144.44 -35.16
C TYR A 8 128.07 -145.18 -34.60
N VAL A 9 126.77 -144.78 -34.72
CA VAL A 9 125.91 -143.56 -34.97
C VAL A 9 124.38 -143.96 -34.86
N SER A 10 123.47 -143.00 -34.60
CA SER A 10 121.99 -142.91 -34.85
C SER A 10 120.90 -143.55 -33.93
N VAL A 11 119.72 -142.91 -34.05
CA VAL A 11 118.28 -143.25 -33.79
C VAL A 11 117.61 -142.74 -32.50
N GLU A 12 116.42 -142.14 -32.71
CA GLU A 12 115.18 -142.21 -31.89
C GLU A 12 114.76 -143.70 -31.68
N GLU A 13 113.61 -144.08 -31.10
CA GLU A 13 113.20 -145.51 -30.96
C GLU A 13 114.18 -146.48 -30.22
N GLN A 14 114.20 -146.41 -28.89
CA GLN A 14 114.15 -147.63 -28.07
C GLN A 14 113.17 -147.42 -26.91
N GLU A 15 111.96 -147.04 -27.35
CA GLU A 15 110.67 -147.48 -26.85
C GLU A 15 110.69 -148.45 -25.68
N LEU A 16 110.00 -148.03 -24.61
CA LEU A 16 108.72 -148.64 -24.19
C LEU A 16 108.71 -150.15 -23.86
N ARG A 17 109.86 -150.82 -23.81
CA ARG A 17 110.08 -152.19 -23.31
C ARG A 17 110.94 -152.16 -22.06
N ARG A 18 110.27 -152.01 -20.92
CA ARG A 18 110.50 -152.66 -19.61
C ARG A 18 110.19 -151.70 -18.47
N LEU A 19 108.93 -151.31 -18.21
CA LEU A 19 107.85 -152.15 -17.68
C LEU A 19 107.80 -153.60 -18.18
N ARG A 20 108.50 -154.49 -17.46
CA ARG A 20 108.27 -155.95 -17.28
C ARG A 20 109.58 -156.64 -16.87
N GLU A 21 109.47 -157.38 -15.76
CA GLU A 21 110.11 -158.68 -15.56
C GLU A 21 111.65 -158.65 -15.50
N GLN A 22 112.27 -158.54 -14.33
CA GLN A 22 112.04 -159.34 -13.12
C GLN A 22 112.29 -158.48 -11.88
N GLU A 23 111.47 -158.43 -10.83
CA GLU A 23 110.46 -159.39 -10.34
C GLU A 23 110.97 -160.83 -10.27
N SER A 24 112.06 -160.99 -9.51
CA SER A 24 112.52 -162.23 -8.87
C SER A 24 113.80 -161.81 -8.13
N ARG A 25 113.82 -161.50 -6.84
CA ARG A 25 113.05 -162.06 -5.73
C ARG A 25 113.01 -160.97 -4.65
N LEU A 26 111.82 -160.55 -4.21
CA LEU A 26 111.03 -161.25 -3.19
C LEU A 26 111.90 -161.55 -1.97
N ARG A 27 111.66 -160.92 -0.82
CA ARG A 27 110.63 -161.42 0.10
C ARG A 27 110.58 -162.95 0.10
N SER A 28 111.54 -163.51 0.79
CA SER A 28 111.36 -164.71 1.59
C SER A 28 112.62 -164.74 2.47
N VAL A 29 112.61 -164.73 3.79
CA VAL A 29 111.64 -165.02 4.84
C VAL A 29 112.41 -164.52 6.09
N GLN A 30 111.97 -163.49 6.81
CA GLN A 30 111.19 -163.62 8.03
C GLN A 30 111.28 -165.00 8.71
N ASN A 31 112.42 -165.34 9.31
CA ASN A 31 112.44 -166.12 10.55
C ASN A 31 113.76 -165.95 11.30
N ASP A 32 113.60 -165.84 12.62
CA ASP A 32 114.59 -165.98 13.70
C ASP A 32 115.56 -164.81 13.87
N LEU A 33 115.23 -163.80 14.70
CA LEU A 33 114.96 -163.87 16.17
C LEU A 33 116.16 -164.53 16.88
N PRO A 34 116.50 -164.08 18.07
CA PRO A 34 117.44 -163.03 18.36
C PRO A 34 118.56 -163.70 19.14
N GLU A 35 119.49 -164.32 18.41
CA GLU A 35 120.75 -164.80 18.95
C GLU A 35 121.91 -164.18 18.17
N ARG A 36 122.24 -162.93 18.51
CA ARG A 36 122.94 -162.54 19.74
C ARG A 36 124.39 -162.36 19.38
N LEU A 37 124.80 -161.09 19.37
CA LEU A 37 125.53 -160.55 20.52
C LEU A 37 126.84 -161.31 20.69
N ASN A 38 127.93 -160.57 20.53
CA ASN A 38 129.23 -160.86 21.13
C ASN A 38 130.35 -161.40 20.23
N ALA A 39 130.20 -161.42 18.90
CA ALA A 39 131.32 -161.67 17.99
C ALA A 39 131.11 -160.81 16.74
N VAL A 40 131.95 -159.88 16.29
CA VAL A 40 133.40 -159.71 16.46
C VAL A 40 133.68 -158.20 16.49
N ARG A 41 133.43 -157.63 17.67
CA ARG A 41 133.91 -156.32 18.19
C ARG A 41 135.45 -156.24 18.26
N GLN A 42 136.15 -157.30 17.87
CA GLN A 42 137.59 -157.47 18.09
C GLN A 42 138.40 -157.55 16.79
N GLN A 43 137.79 -157.38 15.61
CA GLN A 43 138.50 -157.08 14.34
C GLN A 43 138.64 -155.57 14.08
N ALA A 44 138.38 -154.77 15.11
CA ALA A 44 138.26 -153.33 15.12
C ALA A 44 139.58 -152.52 15.17
N GLN A 45 140.81 -153.04 15.00
CA GLN A 45 141.97 -152.27 15.52
C GLN A 45 143.24 -152.17 14.67
N GLN A 46 143.32 -152.72 13.45
CA GLN A 46 144.54 -152.57 12.61
C GLN A 46 144.39 -151.77 11.30
N GLU A 47 143.21 -151.68 10.66
CA GLU A 47 143.06 -150.84 9.44
C GLU A 47 142.71 -149.36 9.73
N PHE A 48 142.20 -149.06 10.94
CA PHE A 48 141.68 -147.74 11.32
C PHE A 48 142.75 -146.66 11.53
N GLN A 49 144.05 -146.97 11.50
CA GLN A 49 145.15 -146.02 11.79
C GLN A 49 145.88 -145.44 10.57
N GLN A 50 145.64 -145.87 9.32
CA GLN A 50 146.44 -145.42 8.16
C GLN A 50 145.73 -144.62 7.06
N ARG A 51 144.41 -144.35 7.12
CA ARG A 51 143.71 -143.54 6.08
C ARG A 51 142.95 -142.30 6.54
N LEU A 52 143.06 -141.91 7.82
CA LEU A 52 142.41 -140.71 8.39
C LEU A 52 143.12 -139.36 8.15
N ALA A 53 144.23 -139.31 7.42
CA ALA A 53 144.97 -138.06 7.18
C ALA A 53 144.33 -137.06 6.17
N PRO A 54 143.56 -137.46 5.13
CA PRO A 54 143.07 -136.48 4.14
C PRO A 54 141.75 -135.75 4.47
N LEU A 55 141.05 -136.08 5.57
CA LEU A 55 139.69 -135.57 5.84
C LEU A 55 139.60 -134.44 6.89
N GLU A 56 140.62 -134.25 7.74
CA GLU A 56 140.62 -133.17 8.75
C GLU A 56 140.98 -131.78 8.20
N GLN A 57 141.70 -131.70 7.07
CA GLN A 57 142.05 -130.40 6.48
C GLN A 57 140.88 -129.69 5.79
N ARG A 58 139.86 -130.43 5.32
CA ARG A 58 138.72 -129.83 4.60
C ARG A 58 137.63 -129.31 5.55
N ALA A 59 137.48 -129.88 6.74
CA ALA A 59 136.48 -129.44 7.72
C ALA A 59 136.80 -128.07 8.35
N ARG A 60 138.08 -127.69 8.49
CA ARG A 60 138.47 -126.40 9.10
C ARG A 60 138.32 -125.18 8.17
N GLN A 61 138.27 -125.37 6.85
CA GLN A 61 138.09 -124.26 5.90
C GLN A 61 136.62 -123.78 5.80
N GLN A 62 135.62 -124.66 5.97
CA GLN A 62 134.21 -124.27 5.89
C GLN A 62 133.69 -123.50 7.12
N GLU A 63 134.31 -123.68 8.29
CA GLU A 63 133.88 -122.97 9.50
C GLU A 63 134.28 -121.48 9.49
N GLN A 64 135.38 -121.12 8.83
CA GLN A 64 135.85 -119.73 8.75
C GLN A 64 135.03 -118.86 7.78
N GLU A 65 134.44 -119.42 6.72
CA GLU A 65 133.59 -118.65 5.78
C GLU A 65 132.18 -118.36 6.33
N THR A 66 131.67 -119.20 7.24
CA THR A 66 130.30 -119.04 7.76
C THR A 66 130.19 -117.93 8.82
N GLN A 67 131.31 -117.55 9.45
CA GLN A 67 131.33 -116.53 10.50
C GLN A 67 131.40 -115.10 9.95
N SER A 68 131.96 -114.88 8.75
CA SER A 68 132.05 -113.55 8.11
C SER A 68 130.73 -113.08 7.49
N LEU A 69 129.85 -114.00 7.05
CA LEU A 69 128.54 -113.64 6.49
C LEU A 69 127.55 -113.13 7.54
N LYS A 70 127.67 -113.54 8.81
CA LYS A 70 126.76 -113.10 9.88
C LYS A 70 126.99 -111.66 10.34
N SER A 71 128.21 -111.12 10.22
CA SER A 71 128.47 -109.72 10.62
C SER A 71 127.99 -108.70 9.59
N ASN A 72 127.97 -109.04 8.30
CA ASN A 72 127.56 -108.11 7.24
C ASN A 72 126.04 -107.92 7.14
N LEU A 73 125.24 -108.87 7.62
CA LEU A 73 123.77 -108.77 7.62
C LEU A 73 123.24 -107.84 8.73
N ALA A 74 123.90 -107.82 9.89
CA ALA A 74 123.47 -106.98 11.02
C ALA A 74 123.73 -105.47 10.82
N SER A 75 124.77 -105.10 10.07
CA SER A 75 125.07 -103.69 9.77
C SER A 75 124.12 -103.06 8.76
N LEU A 76 123.60 -103.84 7.79
CA LEU A 76 122.71 -103.34 6.74
C LEU A 76 121.29 -103.02 7.25
N GLU A 77 120.78 -103.80 8.22
CA GLU A 77 119.48 -103.53 8.87
C GLU A 77 119.50 -102.22 9.66
N GLN A 78 120.60 -101.92 10.35
CA GLN A 78 120.67 -100.73 11.20
C GLN A 78 120.73 -99.43 10.38
N GLU A 79 121.34 -99.48 9.19
CA GLU A 79 121.47 -98.32 8.30
C GLU A 79 120.16 -97.98 7.56
N THR A 80 119.40 -99.00 7.15
CA THR A 80 118.09 -98.81 6.49
C THR A 80 117.04 -98.22 7.44
N GLN A 81 117.05 -98.59 8.72
CA GLN A 81 116.09 -98.09 9.71
C GLN A 81 116.29 -96.59 10.02
N LYS A 82 117.54 -96.10 10.03
CA LYS A 82 117.85 -94.66 10.20
C LYS A 82 117.32 -93.82 9.03
N ARG A 83 117.45 -94.31 7.79
CA ARG A 83 117.05 -93.56 6.59
C ARG A 83 115.54 -93.29 6.53
N LEU A 84 114.74 -94.27 6.97
CA LEU A 84 113.28 -94.16 6.95
C LEU A 84 112.73 -93.15 7.97
N GLN A 85 113.40 -92.99 9.12
CA GLN A 85 113.03 -91.98 10.11
C GLN A 85 113.28 -90.55 9.60
N GLN A 86 114.42 -90.33 8.94
CA GLN A 86 114.77 -89.02 8.36
C GLN A 86 113.70 -88.54 7.36
N GLN A 87 113.29 -89.40 6.43
CA GLN A 87 112.30 -89.05 5.39
C GLN A 87 110.92 -88.65 5.95
N ARG A 88 110.45 -89.29 7.05
CA ARG A 88 109.16 -88.90 7.67
C ARG A 88 109.20 -87.52 8.29
N GLN A 89 110.37 -87.10 8.78
CA GLN A 89 110.53 -85.82 9.46
C GLN A 89 110.57 -84.67 8.44
N ASP A 90 111.23 -84.87 7.30
CA ASP A 90 111.25 -83.90 6.20
C ASP A 90 109.85 -83.67 5.62
N PHE A 91 109.06 -84.75 5.40
CA PHE A 91 107.70 -84.63 4.87
C PHE A 91 106.75 -83.83 5.78
N LYS A 92 106.82 -84.05 7.10
CA LYS A 92 106.01 -83.28 8.08
C LYS A 92 106.33 -81.80 8.05
N THR A 93 107.59 -81.44 7.80
CA THR A 93 108.04 -80.04 7.78
C THR A 93 107.54 -79.35 6.52
N ALA A 94 107.65 -80.02 5.36
CA ALA A 94 107.17 -79.49 4.09
C ALA A 94 105.65 -79.20 4.06
N VAL A 95 104.83 -80.06 4.68
CA VAL A 95 103.36 -79.86 4.74
C VAL A 95 102.97 -78.62 5.55
N ARG A 96 103.63 -78.38 6.69
CA ARG A 96 103.35 -77.20 7.53
C ARG A 96 103.72 -75.89 6.84
N GLU A 97 104.82 -75.88 6.09
CA GLU A 97 105.20 -74.70 5.30
C GLU A 97 104.21 -74.40 4.18
N ALA A 98 103.66 -75.43 3.53
CA ALA A 98 102.65 -75.25 2.48
C ALA A 98 101.34 -74.65 3.03
N GLU A 99 100.84 -75.14 4.18
CA GLU A 99 99.64 -74.59 4.83
C GLU A 99 99.81 -73.11 5.23
N SER A 100 100.99 -72.75 5.78
CA SER A 100 101.28 -71.37 6.18
C SER A 100 101.26 -70.39 4.99
N ARG A 101 101.82 -70.79 3.85
CA ARG A 101 101.79 -69.95 2.63
C ARG A 101 100.37 -69.77 2.11
N GLN A 102 99.55 -70.82 2.14
CA GLN A 102 98.16 -70.75 1.68
C GLN A 102 97.30 -69.83 2.55
N GLN A 103 97.47 -69.87 3.87
CA GLN A 103 96.75 -68.95 4.78
C GLN A 103 97.15 -67.49 4.58
N GLN A 104 98.42 -67.20 4.36
CA GLN A 104 98.89 -65.83 4.09
C GLN A 104 98.33 -65.29 2.76
N ALA A 105 98.26 -66.10 1.71
CA ALA A 105 97.70 -65.70 0.43
C ALA A 105 96.20 -65.36 0.52
N LEU A 106 95.43 -66.17 1.27
CA LEU A 106 93.99 -65.91 1.49
C LEU A 106 93.75 -64.60 2.25
N GLN A 107 94.55 -64.31 3.29
CA GLN A 107 94.43 -63.07 4.05
C GLN A 107 94.67 -61.83 3.17
N GLN A 108 95.68 -61.86 2.32
CA GLN A 108 95.99 -60.75 1.41
C GLN A 108 94.85 -60.49 0.42
N GLU A 109 94.24 -61.53 -0.16
CA GLU A 109 93.09 -61.39 -1.06
C GLU A 109 91.85 -60.83 -0.33
N THR A 110 91.57 -61.27 0.90
CA THR A 110 90.43 -60.73 1.67
C THR A 110 90.58 -59.24 1.99
N SER A 111 91.76 -58.78 2.42
CA SER A 111 91.99 -57.36 2.70
C SER A 111 91.91 -56.49 1.45
N ARG A 112 92.35 -57.02 0.30
CA ARG A 112 92.23 -56.33 -0.99
C ARG A 112 90.77 -56.17 -1.42
N LEU A 113 89.94 -57.21 -1.25
CA LEU A 113 88.52 -57.14 -1.59
C LEU A 113 87.75 -56.17 -0.68
N GLU A 114 88.02 -56.19 0.63
CA GLU A 114 87.36 -55.29 1.58
C GLU A 114 87.68 -53.81 1.31
N SER A 115 88.94 -53.49 0.99
CA SER A 115 89.33 -52.11 0.66
C SER A 115 88.66 -51.62 -0.64
N ALA A 116 88.59 -52.46 -1.67
CA ALA A 116 87.90 -52.13 -2.91
C ALA A 116 86.38 -51.92 -2.72
N GLN A 117 85.73 -52.75 -1.90
CA GLN A 117 84.30 -52.60 -1.58
C GLN A 117 84.02 -51.30 -0.82
N ARG A 118 84.83 -50.94 0.18
CA ARG A 118 84.66 -49.67 0.92
C ARG A 118 84.77 -48.45 0.01
N GLN A 119 85.76 -48.42 -0.87
CA GLN A 119 85.90 -47.32 -1.84
C GLN A 119 84.72 -47.24 -2.80
N GLY A 120 84.22 -48.38 -3.29
CA GLY A 120 83.03 -48.42 -4.14
C GLY A 120 81.78 -47.88 -3.44
N PHE A 121 81.54 -48.25 -2.18
CA PHE A 121 80.41 -47.75 -1.40
C PHE A 121 80.51 -46.26 -1.06
N GLU A 122 81.71 -45.76 -0.76
CA GLU A 122 81.93 -44.32 -0.50
C GLU A 122 81.65 -43.48 -1.75
N GLN A 123 82.08 -43.94 -2.93
CA GLN A 123 81.80 -43.26 -4.20
C GLN A 123 80.29 -43.24 -4.50
N GLN A 124 79.61 -44.38 -4.38
CA GLN A 124 78.16 -44.45 -4.59
C GLN A 124 77.40 -43.52 -3.62
N ARG A 125 77.77 -43.51 -2.34
CA ARG A 125 77.13 -42.64 -1.34
C ARG A 125 77.36 -41.15 -1.64
N GLY A 126 78.55 -40.79 -2.12
CA GLY A 126 78.85 -39.42 -2.55
C GLY A 126 77.95 -38.95 -3.70
N GLU A 127 77.80 -39.79 -4.73
CA GLU A 127 76.93 -39.49 -5.88
C GLU A 127 75.44 -39.39 -5.47
N TYR A 128 74.94 -40.31 -4.64
CA TYR A 128 73.57 -40.24 -4.13
C TYR A 128 73.29 -38.94 -3.35
N LEU A 129 74.22 -38.52 -2.50
CA LEU A 129 74.07 -37.27 -1.73
C LEU A 129 74.08 -36.06 -2.66
N ARG A 130 74.92 -36.05 -3.70
CA ARG A 130 74.98 -34.97 -4.69
C ARG A 130 73.68 -34.85 -5.48
N ILE A 131 73.16 -35.96 -6.01
CA ILE A 131 71.88 -35.98 -6.76
C ILE A 131 70.74 -35.51 -5.87
N THR A 132 70.69 -35.99 -4.62
CA THR A 132 69.65 -35.60 -3.65
C THR A 132 69.72 -34.11 -3.30
N ALA A 133 70.93 -33.55 -3.18
CA ALA A 133 71.12 -32.12 -2.91
C ALA A 133 70.67 -31.26 -4.11
N GLN A 134 70.99 -31.68 -5.33
CA GLN A 134 70.58 -30.98 -6.55
C GLN A 134 69.04 -30.99 -6.70
N GLN A 135 68.40 -32.14 -6.52
CA GLN A 135 66.94 -32.25 -6.55
C GLN A 135 66.28 -31.36 -5.50
N ARG A 136 66.82 -31.30 -4.28
CA ARG A 136 66.30 -30.38 -3.25
C ARG A 136 66.38 -28.92 -3.68
N GLN A 137 67.49 -28.48 -4.27
CA GLN A 137 67.62 -27.11 -4.77
C GLN A 137 66.61 -26.80 -5.89
N GLU A 138 66.39 -27.75 -6.80
CA GLU A 138 65.39 -27.60 -7.87
C GLU A 138 63.96 -27.50 -7.31
N TYR A 139 63.60 -28.35 -6.33
CA TYR A 139 62.29 -28.27 -5.66
C TYR A 139 62.12 -26.97 -4.89
N THR A 140 63.11 -26.52 -4.12
CA THR A 140 63.05 -25.23 -3.42
C THR A 140 62.88 -24.08 -4.42
N GLY A 141 63.64 -24.08 -5.52
CA GLY A 141 63.51 -23.05 -6.56
C GLY A 141 62.19 -23.09 -7.33
N LEU A 142 61.51 -24.23 -7.40
CA LEU A 142 60.15 -24.33 -7.94
C LEU A 142 59.11 -23.80 -6.95
N ILE A 143 59.21 -24.18 -5.67
CA ILE A 143 58.33 -23.70 -4.59
C ILE A 143 58.42 -22.17 -4.49
N ASP A 144 59.62 -21.61 -4.45
CA ASP A 144 59.82 -20.15 -4.37
C ASP A 144 59.18 -19.41 -5.57
N ARG A 145 59.26 -19.99 -6.77
CA ARG A 145 58.61 -19.42 -7.96
C ARG A 145 57.09 -19.51 -7.87
N GLN A 146 56.56 -20.60 -7.33
CA GLN A 146 55.12 -20.79 -7.17
C GLN A 146 54.55 -19.88 -6.07
N ASP A 147 55.25 -19.74 -4.95
CA ASP A 147 54.88 -18.84 -3.86
C ASP A 147 54.87 -17.39 -4.30
N ARG A 148 55.87 -16.95 -5.08
CA ARG A 148 55.88 -15.60 -5.68
C ARG A 148 54.68 -15.39 -6.61
N LYS A 149 54.32 -16.37 -7.45
CA LYS A 149 53.15 -16.28 -8.32
C LYS A 149 51.84 -16.23 -7.54
N PHE A 150 51.67 -17.07 -6.52
CA PHE A 150 50.47 -17.03 -5.69
C PHE A 150 50.35 -15.72 -4.90
N THR A 151 51.46 -15.23 -4.35
CA THR A 151 51.48 -13.93 -3.66
C THR A 151 51.08 -12.79 -4.59
N GLN A 152 51.58 -12.80 -5.84
CA GLN A 152 51.17 -11.82 -6.86
C GLN A 152 49.68 -11.93 -7.19
N LEU A 153 49.17 -13.14 -7.47
CA LEU A 153 47.75 -13.34 -7.78
C LEU A 153 46.84 -12.94 -6.62
N ILE A 154 47.21 -13.25 -5.37
CA ILE A 154 46.44 -12.84 -4.19
C ILE A 154 46.45 -11.32 -4.04
N ALA A 155 47.59 -10.66 -4.24
CA ALA A 155 47.69 -9.20 -4.18
C ALA A 155 46.87 -8.53 -5.29
N GLU A 156 46.90 -9.07 -6.51
CA GLU A 156 46.09 -8.59 -7.64
C GLU A 156 44.59 -8.76 -7.37
N GLU A 157 44.17 -9.90 -6.82
CA GLU A 157 42.77 -10.18 -6.50
C GLU A 157 42.27 -9.30 -5.34
N GLN A 158 43.08 -9.13 -4.28
CA GLN A 158 42.78 -8.19 -3.19
C GLN A 158 42.65 -6.76 -3.71
N GLN A 159 43.57 -6.30 -4.57
CA GLN A 159 43.50 -4.97 -5.15
C GLN A 159 42.28 -4.81 -6.08
N ALA A 160 41.94 -5.85 -6.87
CA ALA A 160 40.74 -5.85 -7.69
C ALA A 160 39.46 -5.81 -6.84
N ARG A 161 39.40 -6.56 -5.75
CA ARG A 161 38.30 -6.52 -4.78
C ARG A 161 38.16 -5.16 -4.12
N GLU A 162 39.25 -4.56 -3.64
CA GLU A 162 39.23 -3.23 -3.03
C GLU A 162 38.76 -2.16 -4.02
N ARG A 163 39.22 -2.21 -5.28
CA ARG A 163 38.74 -1.31 -6.34
C ARG A 163 37.25 -1.55 -6.61
N GLY A 164 36.82 -2.81 -6.71
CA GLY A 164 35.42 -3.19 -6.89
C GLY A 164 34.53 -2.68 -5.76
N GLN A 165 34.95 -2.85 -4.50
CA GLN A 165 34.25 -2.34 -3.32
C GLN A 165 34.14 -0.82 -3.31
N LYS A 166 35.22 -0.10 -3.66
CA LYS A 166 35.20 1.37 -3.76
C LYS A 166 34.23 1.85 -4.84
N VAL A 167 34.22 1.20 -6.01
CA VAL A 167 33.26 1.53 -7.08
C VAL A 167 31.83 1.27 -6.64
N LEU A 168 31.56 0.13 -6.00
CA LEU A 168 30.23 -0.20 -5.50
C LEU A 168 29.77 0.79 -4.41
N GLN A 169 30.65 1.19 -3.50
CA GLN A 169 30.32 2.18 -2.47
C GLN A 169 29.96 3.53 -3.08
N VAL A 170 30.71 3.98 -4.11
CA VAL A 170 30.37 5.22 -4.84
C VAL A 170 29.03 5.10 -5.55
N GLN A 171 28.71 3.94 -6.12
CA GLN A 171 27.40 3.70 -6.75
C GLN A 171 26.26 3.70 -5.73
N ILE A 172 26.42 3.04 -4.59
CA ILE A 172 25.43 3.03 -3.50
C ILE A 172 25.20 4.44 -3.00
N ASN A 173 26.25 5.21 -2.72
CA ASN A 173 26.12 6.59 -2.27
C ASN A 173 25.36 7.45 -3.28
N ARG A 174 25.67 7.34 -4.59
CA ARG A 174 24.92 8.04 -5.63
C ARG A 174 23.44 7.67 -5.69
N VAL A 175 23.10 6.40 -5.49
CA VAL A 175 21.70 5.95 -5.47
C VAL A 175 20.97 6.50 -4.25
N VAL A 176 21.62 6.50 -3.08
CA VAL A 176 21.07 7.09 -1.86
C VAL A 176 20.87 8.60 -2.02
N ASP A 177 21.86 9.33 -2.53
CA ASP A 177 21.78 10.77 -2.79
C ASP A 177 20.62 11.11 -3.75
N ASN A 178 20.45 10.32 -4.82
CA ASN A 178 19.35 10.51 -5.77
C ASN A 178 17.97 10.23 -5.13
N LEU A 179 17.87 9.19 -4.29
CA LEU A 179 16.63 8.88 -3.57
C LEU A 179 16.27 9.97 -2.56
N GLU A 180 17.26 10.50 -1.83
CA GLU A 180 17.05 11.62 -0.91
C GLU A 180 16.62 12.88 -1.66
N GLN A 181 17.24 13.20 -2.79
CA GLN A 181 16.84 14.34 -3.63
C GLN A 181 15.42 14.20 -4.17
N GLU A 182 15.03 13.02 -4.68
CA GLU A 182 13.66 12.77 -5.15
C GLU A 182 12.65 12.85 -4.00
N THR A 183 12.99 12.35 -2.82
CA THR A 183 12.13 12.44 -1.62
C THR A 183 11.96 13.89 -1.18
N GLN A 184 13.04 14.67 -1.13
CA GLN A 184 13.01 16.10 -0.82
C GLN A 184 12.21 16.89 -1.86
N ARG A 185 12.39 16.57 -3.14
CA ARG A 185 11.65 17.23 -4.23
C ARG A 185 10.15 16.94 -4.14
N LYS A 186 9.75 15.69 -3.91
CA LYS A 186 8.35 15.33 -3.70
C LYS A 186 7.79 16.00 -2.45
N ALA A 187 8.56 16.03 -1.36
CA ALA A 187 8.14 16.68 -0.11
C ALA A 187 7.89 18.17 -0.33
N LYS A 188 8.79 18.85 -1.04
CA LYS A 188 8.62 20.26 -1.41
C LYS A 188 7.38 20.49 -2.26
N ILE A 189 7.13 19.64 -3.26
CA ILE A 189 5.90 19.73 -4.08
C ILE A 189 4.65 19.56 -3.20
N ALA A 190 4.67 18.64 -2.24
CA ALA A 190 3.55 18.43 -1.32
C ALA A 190 3.33 19.63 -0.39
N GLU A 191 4.42 20.23 0.12
CA GLU A 191 4.36 21.45 0.95
C GLU A 191 3.86 22.65 0.17
N ASP A 192 4.38 22.89 -1.04
CA ASP A 192 3.97 23.99 -1.92
C ASP A 192 2.48 23.83 -2.26
N LEU A 193 2.05 22.64 -2.67
CA LEU A 193 0.64 22.36 -2.98
C LEU A 193 -0.26 22.55 -1.74
N LEU A 194 0.15 22.07 -0.57
CA LEU A 194 -0.62 22.24 0.65
C LEU A 194 -0.75 23.72 1.04
N SER A 195 0.31 24.50 0.86
CA SER A 195 0.29 25.94 1.07
C SER A 195 -0.69 26.64 0.12
N ASP A 196 -0.64 26.32 -1.17
CA ASP A 196 -1.54 26.92 -2.16
C ASP A 196 -3.02 26.62 -1.85
N VAL A 197 -3.33 25.37 -1.50
CA VAL A 197 -4.71 24.98 -1.16
C VAL A 197 -5.16 25.60 0.17
N ALA A 198 -4.27 25.77 1.14
CA ALA A 198 -4.59 26.46 2.39
C ALA A 198 -4.94 27.94 2.17
N VAL A 199 -4.26 28.62 1.25
CA VAL A 199 -4.61 30.00 0.87
C VAL A 199 -6.00 30.07 0.27
N ILE A 200 -6.36 29.13 -0.60
CA ILE A 200 -7.71 29.06 -1.19
C ILE A 200 -8.76 28.82 -0.10
N TRP A 201 -8.48 27.91 0.85
CA TRP A 201 -9.37 27.66 1.98
C TRP A 201 -9.60 28.93 2.81
N GLU A 202 -8.54 29.70 3.10
CA GLU A 202 -8.63 30.95 3.87
C GLU A 202 -9.41 32.03 3.12
N GLN A 203 -9.22 32.14 1.79
CA GLN A 203 -10.02 33.02 0.94
C GLN A 203 -11.50 32.65 0.99
N ILE A 204 -11.84 31.35 0.87
CA ILE A 204 -13.23 30.89 0.96
C ILE A 204 -13.82 31.22 2.34
N ASN A 205 -13.03 31.06 3.41
CA ASN A 205 -13.48 31.36 4.77
C ASN A 205 -13.74 32.87 5.01
N ARG A 206 -12.97 33.75 4.35
CA ARG A 206 -13.06 35.21 4.54
C ARG A 206 -14.12 35.84 3.63
N ASP A 207 -14.14 35.45 2.37
CA ASP A 207 -14.85 36.20 1.33
C ASP A 207 -16.27 35.67 1.11
N TYR A 208 -16.61 34.45 1.55
CA TYR A 208 -17.90 33.81 1.32
C TYR A 208 -18.66 33.48 2.60
N GLN A 209 -19.99 33.54 2.53
CA GLN A 209 -20.89 33.14 3.62
C GLN A 209 -21.11 31.62 3.68
N HIS A 210 -20.02 30.84 3.75
CA HIS A 210 -20.08 29.37 3.70
C HIS A 210 -20.92 28.74 4.82
N GLN A 211 -21.02 29.36 5.99
CA GLN A 211 -21.86 28.87 7.08
C GLN A 211 -23.36 28.95 6.78
N ARG A 212 -23.78 29.91 5.95
CA ARG A 212 -25.18 30.12 5.56
C ARG A 212 -25.61 29.11 4.51
N PHE A 213 -24.80 28.93 3.46
CA PHE A 213 -25.16 28.13 2.30
C PHE A 213 -24.70 26.67 2.38
N ALA A 214 -23.63 26.39 3.14
CA ALA A 214 -23.02 25.06 3.23
C ALA A 214 -22.40 24.82 4.63
N PRO A 215 -23.22 24.75 5.70
CA PRO A 215 -22.73 24.64 7.07
C PRO A 215 -21.86 23.38 7.24
N GLY A 216 -20.69 23.54 7.87
CA GLY A 216 -19.78 22.44 8.21
C GLY A 216 -18.88 21.94 7.08
N LYS A 217 -19.24 22.12 5.80
CA LYS A 217 -18.45 21.59 4.67
C LYS A 217 -17.03 22.15 4.62
N LEU A 218 -16.84 23.45 4.86
CA LEU A 218 -15.51 24.06 4.87
C LEU A 218 -14.63 23.53 6.03
N ALA A 219 -15.24 23.23 7.17
CA ALA A 219 -14.54 22.63 8.31
C ALA A 219 -14.10 21.19 8.02
N ASP A 220 -14.89 20.43 7.27
CA ASP A 220 -14.53 19.07 6.83
C ASP A 220 -13.31 19.10 5.91
N LEU A 221 -13.28 20.05 4.96
CA LEU A 221 -12.14 20.24 4.06
C LEU A 221 -10.89 20.71 4.81
N HIS A 222 -11.05 21.51 5.87
CA HIS A 222 -9.95 21.88 6.75
C HIS A 222 -9.32 20.65 7.43
N ARG A 223 -10.15 19.69 7.88
CA ARG A 223 -9.66 18.42 8.43
C ARG A 223 -8.87 17.61 7.41
N GLY A 224 -9.25 17.66 6.12
CA GLY A 224 -8.49 17.07 5.02
C GLY A 224 -7.10 17.69 4.86
N LEU A 225 -6.98 19.01 4.97
CA LEU A 225 -5.69 19.71 4.94
C LEU A 225 -4.80 19.35 6.13
N GLU A 226 -5.36 19.25 7.34
CA GLU A 226 -4.62 18.82 8.52
C GLU A 226 -4.15 17.37 8.42
N MET A 227 -4.96 16.47 7.84
CA MET A 227 -4.52 15.11 7.53
C MET A 227 -3.36 15.09 6.52
N ALA A 228 -3.44 15.90 5.47
CA ALA A 228 -2.35 16.02 4.49
C ALA A 228 -1.07 16.56 5.16
N ARG A 229 -1.17 17.56 6.04
CA ARG A 229 -0.05 18.10 6.83
C ARG A 229 0.59 17.01 7.71
N SER A 230 -0.24 16.22 8.39
CA SER A 230 0.25 15.09 9.19
C SER A 230 0.95 14.02 8.33
N ASN A 231 0.45 13.75 7.12
CA ASN A 231 1.06 12.79 6.20
C ASN A 231 2.44 13.26 5.71
N ILE A 232 2.62 14.56 5.45
CA ILE A 232 3.94 15.14 5.10
C ILE A 232 4.92 14.95 6.27
N GLN A 233 4.50 15.25 7.50
CA GLN A 233 5.34 15.09 8.69
C GLN A 233 5.74 13.62 8.95
N ALA A 234 4.87 12.68 8.59
CA ALA A 234 5.13 11.24 8.67
C ALA A 234 5.98 10.69 7.51
N GLY A 235 6.36 11.51 6.52
CA GLY A 235 7.08 11.09 5.33
C GLY A 235 6.23 10.39 4.26
N LEU A 236 4.91 10.38 4.41
CA LEU A 236 3.94 9.79 3.48
C LEU A 236 3.51 10.81 2.41
N THR A 237 4.49 11.30 1.66
CA THR A 237 4.32 12.43 0.73
C THR A 237 3.32 12.15 -0.40
N GLU A 238 3.26 10.93 -0.92
CA GLU A 238 2.35 10.58 -2.01
C GLU A 238 0.88 10.58 -1.57
N ALA A 239 0.61 10.11 -0.34
CA ALA A 239 -0.71 10.19 0.27
C ALA A 239 -1.09 11.63 0.59
N ALA A 240 -0.14 12.45 1.03
CA ALA A 240 -0.35 13.88 1.23
C ALA A 240 -0.75 14.58 -0.08
N ILE A 241 0.00 14.38 -1.16
CA ILE A 241 -0.30 14.97 -2.48
C ILE A 241 -1.71 14.58 -2.94
N ALA A 242 -2.06 13.29 -2.86
CA ALA A 242 -3.39 12.82 -3.26
C ALA A 242 -4.50 13.45 -2.42
N THR A 243 -4.32 13.52 -1.09
CA THR A 243 -5.29 14.13 -0.17
C THR A 243 -5.45 15.63 -0.45
N THR A 244 -4.35 16.35 -0.67
CA THR A 244 -4.36 17.78 -1.00
C THR A 244 -5.01 18.04 -2.35
N GLN A 245 -4.76 17.21 -3.37
CA GLN A 245 -5.41 17.33 -4.69
C GLN A 245 -6.92 17.09 -4.59
N GLN A 246 -7.35 16.07 -3.86
CA GLN A 246 -8.78 15.85 -3.63
C GLN A 246 -9.42 17.02 -2.89
N THR A 247 -8.78 17.49 -1.82
CA THR A 247 -9.26 18.65 -1.04
C THR A 247 -9.35 19.91 -1.91
N TYR A 248 -8.41 20.11 -2.83
CA TYR A 248 -8.46 21.22 -3.79
C TYR A 248 -9.67 21.13 -4.72
N LEU A 249 -9.95 19.95 -5.30
CA LEU A 249 -11.11 19.75 -6.17
C LEU A 249 -12.41 20.00 -5.40
N ASP A 250 -12.51 19.47 -4.18
CA ASP A 250 -13.69 19.66 -3.34
C ASP A 250 -13.86 21.14 -2.92
N LEU A 251 -12.77 21.88 -2.69
CA LEU A 251 -12.80 23.33 -2.44
C LEU A 251 -13.21 24.12 -3.68
N ALA A 252 -12.75 23.72 -4.87
CA ALA A 252 -13.15 24.36 -6.12
C ALA A 252 -14.66 24.17 -6.37
N ASP A 253 -15.16 22.95 -6.18
CA ASP A 253 -16.59 22.65 -6.29
C ASP A 253 -17.42 23.41 -5.26
N LEU A 254 -16.94 23.46 -4.00
CA LEU A 254 -17.59 24.23 -2.94
C LEU A 254 -17.64 25.71 -3.29
N ARG A 255 -16.55 26.28 -3.78
CA ARG A 255 -16.48 27.69 -4.19
C ARG A 255 -17.50 28.00 -5.27
N ILE A 256 -17.59 27.17 -6.32
CA ILE A 256 -18.57 27.36 -7.40
C ILE A 256 -20.00 27.29 -6.86
N GLN A 257 -20.29 26.33 -5.98
CA GLN A 257 -21.61 26.21 -5.35
C GLN A 257 -21.95 27.44 -4.50
N LEU A 258 -20.98 27.95 -3.73
CA LEU A 258 -21.15 29.15 -2.91
C LEU A 258 -21.38 30.39 -3.77
N GLU A 259 -20.57 30.59 -4.81
CA GLU A 259 -20.73 31.69 -5.77
C GLU A 259 -22.13 31.67 -6.40
N GLN A 260 -22.58 30.50 -6.87
CA GLN A 260 -23.91 30.36 -7.46
C GLN A 260 -25.03 30.68 -6.45
N LYS A 261 -24.93 30.13 -5.23
CA LYS A 261 -25.95 30.33 -4.18
C LYS A 261 -26.00 31.76 -3.67
N GLU A 262 -24.85 32.41 -3.57
CA GLU A 262 -24.75 33.80 -3.16
C GLU A 262 -25.30 34.75 -4.24
N GLN A 263 -25.00 34.49 -5.52
CA GLN A 263 -25.59 35.25 -6.63
C GLN A 263 -27.11 35.06 -6.72
N GLU A 264 -27.58 33.82 -6.62
CA GLU A 264 -29.01 33.50 -6.58
C GLU A 264 -29.69 34.23 -5.42
N TRP A 265 -29.10 34.17 -4.24
CA TRP A 265 -29.60 34.86 -3.06
C TRP A 265 -29.63 36.39 -3.25
N LEU A 266 -28.53 37.00 -3.73
CA LEU A 266 -28.45 38.44 -3.96
C LEU A 266 -29.48 38.91 -4.98
N LEU A 267 -29.69 38.15 -6.05
CA LEU A 267 -30.69 38.47 -7.07
C LEU A 267 -32.10 38.46 -6.47
N LEU A 268 -32.47 37.37 -5.78
CA LEU A 268 -33.79 37.23 -5.16
C LEU A 268 -34.02 38.28 -4.07
N TYR A 269 -33.01 38.54 -3.24
CA TYR A 269 -33.09 39.54 -2.18
C TYR A 269 -33.27 40.94 -2.74
N ASN A 270 -32.47 41.32 -3.76
CA ASN A 270 -32.58 42.64 -4.38
C ASN A 270 -33.91 42.81 -5.11
N ALA A 271 -34.40 41.77 -5.81
CA ALA A 271 -35.71 41.80 -6.47
C ALA A 271 -36.84 42.00 -5.45
N ALA A 272 -36.90 41.18 -4.40
CA ALA A 272 -37.89 41.31 -3.34
C ALA A 272 -37.81 42.68 -2.64
N TRP A 273 -36.59 43.19 -2.42
CA TRP A 273 -36.36 44.50 -1.82
C TRP A 273 -36.83 45.66 -2.71
N GLU A 274 -36.57 45.58 -4.02
CA GLU A 274 -37.00 46.57 -5.00
C GLU A 274 -38.52 46.56 -5.17
N ASP A 275 -39.13 45.37 -5.27
CA ASP A 275 -40.58 45.18 -5.35
C ASP A 275 -41.28 45.76 -4.12
N LEU A 276 -40.78 45.44 -2.91
CA LEU A 276 -41.33 45.95 -1.66
C LEU A 276 -41.21 47.48 -1.59
N LYS A 277 -40.07 48.05 -1.99
CA LYS A 277 -39.88 49.50 -2.00
C LYS A 277 -40.78 50.19 -3.01
N SER A 278 -40.91 49.65 -4.22
CA SER A 278 -41.81 50.18 -5.24
C SER A 278 -43.23 50.23 -4.69
N LEU A 279 -43.66 49.14 -4.06
CA LEU A 279 -44.99 49.02 -3.51
C LEU A 279 -45.24 49.94 -2.30
N ILE A 280 -44.25 50.14 -1.41
CA ILE A 280 -44.34 51.15 -0.33
C ILE A 280 -44.47 52.57 -0.92
N VAL A 281 -43.70 52.89 -1.99
CA VAL A 281 -43.79 54.18 -2.66
C VAL A 281 -45.15 54.36 -3.33
N GLU A 282 -45.69 53.32 -3.97
CA GLU A 282 -47.04 53.35 -4.55
C GLU A 282 -48.12 53.53 -3.48
N VAL A 283 -48.00 52.88 -2.33
CA VAL A 283 -48.90 53.10 -1.19
C VAL A 283 -48.85 54.55 -0.74
N GLN A 284 -47.65 55.12 -0.57
CA GLN A 284 -47.48 56.51 -0.17
C GLN A 284 -48.04 57.49 -1.20
N ALA A 285 -47.85 57.23 -2.50
CA ALA A 285 -48.41 58.04 -3.58
C ALA A 285 -49.95 57.98 -3.61
N ASN A 286 -50.53 56.82 -3.30
CA ASN A 286 -51.97 56.61 -3.27
C ASN A 286 -52.64 57.01 -1.93
N LYS A 287 -51.91 57.57 -0.96
CA LYS A 287 -52.52 58.09 0.28
C LYS A 287 -53.42 59.29 0.00
N GLU A 288 -52.92 60.20 -0.84
CA GLU A 288 -53.64 61.38 -1.30
C GLU A 288 -53.96 61.20 -2.78
N CYS A 289 -55.15 60.71 -3.11
CA CYS A 289 -55.56 60.53 -4.49
C CYS A 289 -56.27 61.79 -4.97
N GLU A 290 -55.83 62.34 -6.11
CA GLU A 290 -56.58 63.38 -6.82
C GLU A 290 -57.62 62.68 -7.70
N ILE A 291 -58.90 62.93 -7.42
CA ILE A 291 -60.01 62.48 -8.27
C ILE A 291 -60.52 63.71 -9.02
N GLU A 292 -60.54 63.61 -10.34
CA GLU A 292 -61.18 64.59 -11.22
C GLU A 292 -62.65 64.20 -11.37
N MET A 293 -63.57 65.06 -10.94
CA MET A 293 -65.01 64.85 -11.08
C MET A 293 -65.60 65.92 -12.01
N GLY A 294 -66.28 65.48 -13.08
CA GLY A 294 -66.90 66.34 -14.11
C GLY A 294 -66.55 65.90 -15.55
N GLU A 295 -67.34 66.31 -16.55
CA GLU A 295 -67.01 66.14 -17.97
C GLU A 295 -66.43 67.44 -18.57
N GLY A 296 -65.23 67.38 -19.16
CA GLY A 296 -64.64 68.50 -19.90
C GLY A 296 -63.94 69.55 -19.03
N ASP A 297 -64.07 70.84 -19.39
CA ASP A 297 -63.37 71.97 -18.76
C ASP A 297 -63.88 72.34 -17.34
N GLU A 298 -64.94 71.68 -16.84
CA GLU A 298 -65.52 71.87 -15.50
C GLU A 298 -65.08 70.79 -14.50
N ALA A 299 -64.07 69.97 -14.83
CA ALA A 299 -63.58 68.92 -13.93
C ALA A 299 -62.91 69.51 -12.68
N GLU A 300 -63.55 69.38 -11.52
CA GLU A 300 -63.00 69.78 -10.23
C GLU A 300 -62.09 68.69 -9.68
N LYS A 301 -60.88 69.08 -9.25
CA LYS A 301 -59.89 68.17 -8.65
C LYS A 301 -60.03 68.16 -7.14
N PHE A 302 -60.43 67.03 -6.58
CA PHE A 302 -60.51 66.84 -5.14
C PHE A 302 -59.36 65.98 -4.65
N LYS A 303 -58.63 66.48 -3.64
CA LYS A 303 -57.66 65.68 -2.89
C LYS A 303 -58.38 64.89 -1.82
N LEU A 304 -58.31 63.57 -1.92
CA LEU A 304 -59.03 62.66 -1.04
C LEU A 304 -58.05 61.73 -0.35
N GLU A 305 -58.20 61.62 0.97
CA GLU A 305 -57.43 60.70 1.80
C GLU A 305 -58.04 59.30 1.67
N VAL A 306 -57.35 58.42 0.94
CA VAL A 306 -57.86 57.07 0.61
C VAL A 306 -58.14 56.27 1.88
N ASP A 307 -57.30 56.39 2.91
CA ASP A 307 -57.42 55.63 4.15
C ASP A 307 -58.73 55.92 4.91
N TYR A 308 -59.21 57.16 4.87
CA TYR A 308 -60.51 57.54 5.42
C TYR A 308 -61.65 56.77 4.72
N TRP A 309 -61.63 56.70 3.39
CA TRP A 309 -62.68 56.04 2.61
C TRP A 309 -62.70 54.52 2.74
N VAL A 310 -61.56 53.90 3.06
CA VAL A 310 -61.44 52.43 3.22
C VAL A 310 -61.39 51.96 4.68
N ASN A 311 -61.75 52.81 5.64
CA ASN A 311 -61.77 52.48 7.08
C ASN A 311 -60.41 52.03 7.63
N GLY A 312 -59.29 52.64 7.23
CA GLY A 312 -57.98 52.29 7.79
C GLY A 312 -57.30 51.08 7.14
N ARG A 313 -57.94 50.43 6.15
CA ARG A 313 -57.36 49.27 5.45
C ARG A 313 -56.03 49.58 4.76
N LEU A 314 -55.81 50.82 4.30
CA LEU A 314 -54.54 51.21 3.68
C LEU A 314 -53.45 51.32 4.74
N SER A 315 -53.76 51.88 5.91
CA SER A 315 -52.84 51.91 7.07
C SER A 315 -52.48 50.51 7.58
N GLU A 316 -53.45 49.58 7.66
CA GLU A 316 -53.18 48.18 8.01
C GLU A 316 -52.25 47.50 6.98
N TYR A 317 -52.50 47.75 5.70
CA TYR A 317 -51.66 47.26 4.61
C TYR A 317 -50.24 47.82 4.68
N GLU A 318 -50.09 49.13 4.90
CA GLU A 318 -48.78 49.77 5.10
C GLU A 318 -48.01 49.19 6.29
N GLN A 319 -48.70 48.89 7.40
CA GLN A 319 -48.07 48.23 8.55
C GLN A 319 -47.53 46.84 8.21
N GLN A 320 -48.25 46.05 7.42
CA GLN A 320 -47.79 44.74 6.96
C GLN A 320 -46.53 44.86 6.09
N LEU A 321 -46.50 45.84 5.19
CA LEU A 321 -45.32 46.10 4.35
C LEU A 321 -44.11 46.54 5.17
N ASN A 322 -44.30 47.41 6.16
CA ASN A 322 -43.23 47.86 7.05
C ASN A 322 -42.69 46.73 7.94
N GLN A 323 -43.54 45.77 8.31
CA GLN A 323 -43.11 44.54 9.00
C GLN A 323 -42.22 43.69 8.08
N LEU A 324 -42.64 43.45 6.84
CA LEU A 324 -41.84 42.73 5.84
C LEU A 324 -40.51 43.45 5.55
N GLU A 325 -40.51 44.79 5.48
CA GLU A 325 -39.29 45.58 5.28
C GLU A 325 -38.32 45.39 6.46
N SER A 326 -38.86 45.38 7.67
CA SER A 326 -38.09 45.16 8.90
C SER A 326 -37.53 43.75 8.97
N GLU A 327 -38.30 42.75 8.54
CA GLU A 327 -37.87 41.34 8.47
C GLU A 327 -36.76 41.14 7.43
N LEU A 328 -36.89 41.73 6.24
CA LEU A 328 -35.84 41.70 5.21
C LEU A 328 -34.55 42.38 5.69
N LYS A 329 -34.64 43.57 6.30
CA LYS A 329 -33.49 44.28 6.88
C LYS A 329 -32.82 43.50 8.02
N ALA A 330 -33.60 43.00 8.97
CA ALA A 330 -33.06 42.24 10.10
C ALA A 330 -32.49 40.88 9.65
N GLY A 331 -33.04 40.34 8.57
CA GLY A 331 -32.72 39.04 8.01
C GLY A 331 -31.58 39.02 6.99
N GLU A 332 -31.02 40.16 6.58
CA GLU A 332 -29.95 40.25 5.56
C GLU A 332 -28.80 39.26 5.81
N SER A 333 -28.42 39.08 7.08
CA SER A 333 -27.32 38.20 7.51
C SER A 333 -27.72 36.76 7.87
N LYS A 334 -29.01 36.43 7.91
CA LYS A 334 -29.53 35.14 8.45
C LYS A 334 -30.48 34.39 7.54
N LEU A 335 -31.20 35.07 6.65
CA LEU A 335 -32.24 34.43 5.83
C LEU A 335 -31.63 33.41 4.87
N THR A 336 -32.24 32.26 4.67
CA THR A 336 -31.80 31.34 3.60
C THR A 336 -32.36 31.80 2.25
N THR A 337 -31.86 31.22 1.15
CA THR A 337 -32.43 31.45 -0.20
C THR A 337 -33.91 31.11 -0.26
N GLU A 338 -34.32 30.02 0.39
CA GLU A 338 -35.72 29.58 0.49
C GLU A 338 -36.59 30.60 1.21
N GLN A 339 -36.10 31.14 2.35
CA GLN A 339 -36.84 32.14 3.11
C GLN A 339 -36.99 33.47 2.35
N VAL A 340 -35.98 33.89 1.59
CA VAL A 340 -36.10 35.08 0.73
C VAL A 340 -37.09 34.85 -0.41
N GLN A 341 -37.14 33.64 -0.97
CA GLN A 341 -38.12 33.31 -1.98
C GLN A 341 -39.55 33.34 -1.40
N GLU A 342 -39.79 32.76 -0.23
CA GLU A 342 -41.09 32.81 0.45
C GLU A 342 -41.53 34.25 0.73
N LEU A 343 -40.61 35.13 1.15
CA LEU A 343 -40.90 36.55 1.34
C LEU A 343 -41.21 37.26 0.01
N GLY A 344 -40.47 36.93 -1.05
CA GLY A 344 -40.76 37.44 -2.40
C GLY A 344 -42.16 37.05 -2.89
N GLU A 345 -42.55 35.78 -2.70
CA GLU A 345 -43.90 35.29 -3.05
C GLU A 345 -44.99 36.01 -2.25
N GLN A 346 -44.76 36.29 -0.97
CA GLN A 346 -45.68 37.09 -0.15
C GLN A 346 -45.82 38.51 -0.70
N ILE A 347 -44.71 39.17 -1.09
CA ILE A 347 -44.74 40.52 -1.67
C ILE A 347 -45.54 40.56 -2.97
N ILE A 348 -45.33 39.57 -3.86
CA ILE A 348 -46.09 39.44 -5.12
C ILE A 348 -47.58 39.25 -4.83
N ALA A 349 -47.94 38.48 -3.81
CA ALA A 349 -49.34 38.28 -3.41
C ALA A 349 -49.99 39.55 -2.85
N LEU A 350 -49.21 40.48 -2.29
CA LEU A 350 -49.70 41.76 -1.77
C LEU A 350 -49.94 42.79 -2.89
N GLN A 351 -49.16 42.78 -3.99
CA GLN A 351 -49.33 43.69 -5.13
C GLN A 351 -50.78 43.96 -5.58
N PRO A 352 -51.62 42.95 -5.88
CA PRO A 352 -52.99 43.19 -6.34
C PRO A 352 -53.88 43.84 -5.28
N ILE A 353 -53.58 43.67 -3.99
CA ILE A 353 -54.40 44.18 -2.88
C ILE A 353 -54.41 45.70 -2.86
N LEU A 354 -53.30 46.36 -3.23
CA LEU A 354 -53.27 47.83 -3.31
C LEU A 354 -54.29 48.35 -4.34
N GLY A 355 -54.34 47.72 -5.52
CA GLY A 355 -55.32 48.04 -6.55
C GLY A 355 -56.75 47.87 -6.05
N GLU A 356 -57.03 46.76 -5.36
CA GLU A 356 -58.36 46.52 -4.75
C GLU A 356 -58.74 47.58 -3.70
N ILE A 357 -57.79 48.01 -2.85
CA ILE A 357 -58.03 49.04 -1.84
C ILE A 357 -58.36 50.38 -2.51
N VAL A 358 -57.57 50.78 -3.51
CA VAL A 358 -57.77 52.06 -4.23
C VAL A 358 -59.10 52.04 -4.99
N GLU A 359 -59.43 50.95 -5.68
CA GLU A 359 -60.72 50.82 -6.36
C GLU A 359 -61.89 50.85 -5.37
N GLN A 360 -61.79 50.19 -4.22
CA GLN A 360 -62.82 50.27 -3.19
C GLN A 360 -63.00 51.70 -2.67
N ALA A 361 -61.90 52.45 -2.51
CA ALA A 361 -61.98 53.85 -2.11
C ALA A 361 -62.76 54.68 -3.14
N LYS A 362 -62.42 54.55 -4.44
CA LYS A 362 -63.12 55.22 -5.54
C LYS A 362 -64.62 54.88 -5.55
N LEU A 363 -64.98 53.61 -5.42
CA LEU A 363 -66.38 53.18 -5.37
C LEU A 363 -67.11 53.77 -4.16
N THR A 364 -66.46 53.87 -3.00
CA THR A 364 -67.10 54.44 -1.80
C THR A 364 -67.35 55.95 -1.96
N ILE A 365 -66.43 56.66 -2.61
CA ILE A 365 -66.54 58.08 -2.94
C ILE A 365 -67.69 58.31 -3.94
N LEU A 366 -67.71 57.57 -5.05
CA LEU A 366 -68.79 57.64 -6.04
C LEU A 366 -70.13 57.29 -5.40
N GLY A 367 -70.17 56.30 -4.51
CA GLY A 367 -71.38 55.96 -3.75
C GLY A 367 -71.87 57.12 -2.90
N SER A 368 -70.98 57.90 -2.28
CA SER A 368 -71.35 59.11 -1.53
C SER A 368 -71.94 60.18 -2.43
N GLN A 369 -71.37 60.41 -3.60
CA GLN A 369 -71.88 61.39 -4.56
C GLN A 369 -73.24 60.97 -5.11
N LEU A 370 -73.43 59.69 -5.47
CA LEU A 370 -74.72 59.15 -5.87
C LEU A 370 -75.80 59.38 -4.81
N ARG A 371 -75.46 59.28 -3.51
CA ARG A 371 -76.43 59.58 -2.44
C ARG A 371 -76.84 61.05 -2.42
N VAL A 372 -75.93 61.98 -2.68
CA VAL A 372 -76.24 63.42 -2.79
C VAL A 372 -77.09 63.69 -4.04
N GLU A 373 -76.71 63.14 -5.20
CA GLU A 373 -77.47 63.30 -6.44
C GLU A 373 -78.90 62.75 -6.33
N ILE A 374 -79.08 61.57 -5.69
CA ILE A 374 -80.41 61.02 -5.41
C ILE A 374 -81.18 61.97 -4.48
N ALA A 375 -80.52 62.54 -3.48
CA ALA A 375 -81.15 63.49 -2.57
C ALA A 375 -81.61 64.76 -3.28
N ASP A 376 -80.78 65.33 -4.15
CA ASP A 376 -81.11 66.52 -4.94
C ASP A 376 -82.29 66.26 -5.87
N LYS A 377 -82.33 65.09 -6.53
CA LYS A 377 -83.50 64.66 -7.32
C LYS A 377 -84.74 64.51 -6.45
N VAL A 378 -84.61 63.96 -5.24
CA VAL A 378 -85.74 63.84 -4.31
C VAL A 378 -86.23 65.20 -3.86
N VAL A 379 -85.34 66.15 -3.58
CA VAL A 379 -85.70 67.53 -3.25
C VAL A 379 -86.41 68.20 -4.42
N GLY A 380 -85.90 68.07 -5.66
CA GLY A 380 -86.55 68.62 -6.85
C GLY A 380 -87.97 68.07 -7.07
N ALA A 381 -88.16 66.75 -6.91
CA ALA A 381 -89.48 66.13 -6.96
C ALA A 381 -90.41 66.67 -5.86
N LEU A 382 -89.91 66.87 -4.63
CA LEU A 382 -90.67 67.42 -3.51
C LEU A 382 -90.96 68.93 -3.66
N GLU A 383 -90.10 69.70 -4.31
CA GLU A 383 -90.33 71.10 -4.67
C GLU A 383 -91.52 71.26 -5.62
N SER A 384 -91.67 70.35 -6.60
CA SER A 384 -92.83 70.33 -7.49
C SER A 384 -94.16 70.13 -6.73
N LEU A 385 -94.11 69.47 -5.56
CA LEU A 385 -95.24 69.20 -4.67
C LEU A 385 -95.44 70.28 -3.59
N GLY A 386 -94.61 71.34 -3.60
CA GLY A 386 -94.71 72.49 -2.69
C GLY A 386 -93.94 72.37 -1.37
N TYR A 387 -93.00 71.44 -1.27
CA TYR A 387 -92.05 71.37 -0.16
C TYR A 387 -90.77 72.12 -0.53
N THR A 388 -90.23 72.92 0.38
CA THR A 388 -89.00 73.68 0.14
C THR A 388 -87.95 73.36 1.20
N LEU A 389 -86.69 73.32 0.78
CA LEU A 389 -85.55 73.30 1.68
C LEU A 389 -85.36 74.70 2.27
N VAL A 390 -85.37 74.83 3.60
CA VAL A 390 -85.32 76.13 4.27
C VAL A 390 -83.88 76.56 4.51
N ASP A 391 -82.99 75.61 4.84
CA ASP A 391 -81.56 75.87 4.99
C ASP A 391 -80.72 74.64 4.61
N SER A 392 -79.91 74.75 3.55
CA SER A 392 -79.11 73.66 2.99
C SER A 392 -78.06 73.08 3.96
N GLU A 393 -77.57 73.83 4.95
CA GLU A 393 -76.55 73.33 5.89
C GLU A 393 -77.12 72.65 7.15
N SER A 394 -78.35 72.99 7.52
CA SER A 394 -79.02 72.44 8.71
C SER A 394 -80.06 71.37 8.36
N ASP A 395 -80.64 71.43 7.16
CA ASP A 395 -81.67 70.50 6.70
C ASP A 395 -81.13 69.31 5.87
N ALA A 396 -79.84 69.30 5.49
CA ALA A 396 -79.19 68.18 4.82
C ALA A 396 -77.89 67.76 5.55
N VAL A 397 -77.84 66.53 6.05
CA VAL A 397 -76.74 66.06 6.91
C VAL A 397 -76.41 64.58 6.67
N TYR A 398 -75.12 64.24 6.80
CA TYR A 398 -74.68 62.85 6.89
C TYR A 398 -74.85 62.31 8.30
N GLU A 399 -75.28 61.05 8.43
CA GLU A 399 -75.39 60.38 9.72
C GLU A 399 -74.01 60.24 10.39
N GLY A 400 -73.88 60.74 11.62
CA GLY A 400 -72.60 60.77 12.34
C GLY A 400 -71.56 61.75 11.77
N ASN A 401 -71.96 62.65 10.87
CA ASN A 401 -71.07 63.56 10.14
C ASN A 401 -69.99 62.83 9.31
N ASP A 402 -70.30 61.61 8.87
CA ASP A 402 -69.41 60.74 8.10
C ASP A 402 -70.02 60.51 6.72
N GLN A 403 -69.30 60.94 5.67
CA GLN A 403 -69.77 60.89 4.29
C GLN A 403 -70.00 59.47 3.79
N ARG A 404 -69.46 58.46 4.48
CA ARG A 404 -69.64 57.04 4.13
C ARG A 404 -71.01 56.49 4.56
N ASN A 405 -71.70 57.17 5.47
CA ASN A 405 -72.98 56.73 6.02
C ASN A 405 -74.18 57.26 5.23
N ALA A 406 -75.38 57.01 5.76
CA ALA A 406 -76.62 57.48 5.17
C ALA A 406 -76.67 59.00 5.07
N PHE A 407 -77.23 59.50 3.97
CA PHE A 407 -77.49 60.91 3.75
C PHE A 407 -78.95 61.23 4.09
N VAL A 408 -79.17 62.22 4.94
CA VAL A 408 -80.50 62.58 5.45
C VAL A 408 -80.84 64.00 5.03
N VAL A 409 -81.98 64.16 4.36
CA VAL A 409 -82.49 65.46 3.93
C VAL A 409 -83.89 65.69 4.48
N LYS A 410 -84.13 66.89 5.00
CA LYS A 410 -85.40 67.33 5.54
C LYS A 410 -85.97 68.46 4.69
N VAL A 411 -87.23 68.35 4.29
CA VAL A 411 -87.96 69.41 3.59
C VAL A 411 -89.25 69.76 4.32
N LYS A 412 -89.73 71.00 4.16
CA LYS A 412 -90.92 71.50 4.85
C LYS A 412 -91.88 72.18 3.90
N ASN A 413 -93.18 71.99 4.12
CA ASN A 413 -94.24 72.70 3.39
C ASN A 413 -94.71 73.95 4.17
N ILE A 414 -95.36 74.89 3.49
CA ILE A 414 -96.02 76.09 4.03
C ILE A 414 -97.02 75.74 5.16
N ALA A 415 -97.63 74.54 5.11
CA ALA A 415 -98.53 74.03 6.15
C ALA A 415 -97.83 73.55 7.44
N GLY A 416 -96.50 73.51 7.46
CA GLY A 416 -95.70 73.04 8.61
C GLY A 416 -95.46 71.53 8.65
N ASP A 417 -95.87 70.79 7.61
CA ASP A 417 -95.56 69.36 7.47
C ASP A 417 -94.09 69.16 7.08
N GLU A 418 -93.42 68.21 7.74
CA GLU A 418 -92.00 67.90 7.53
C GLU A 418 -91.86 66.53 6.85
N VAL A 419 -91.01 66.43 5.84
CA VAL A 419 -90.64 65.15 5.20
C VAL A 419 -89.15 64.96 5.35
N VAL A 420 -88.74 63.80 5.84
CA VAL A 420 -87.33 63.42 6.02
C VAL A 420 -87.03 62.22 5.13
N THR A 421 -86.16 62.43 4.17
CA THR A 421 -85.65 61.37 3.29
C THR A 421 -84.30 60.89 3.83
N VAL A 422 -84.16 59.58 4.03
CA VAL A 422 -82.92 58.93 4.43
C VAL A 422 -82.48 58.01 3.30
N ILE A 423 -81.28 58.25 2.78
CA ILE A 423 -80.67 57.48 1.69
C ILE A 423 -79.50 56.70 2.27
N SER A 424 -79.67 55.39 2.40
CA SER A 424 -78.67 54.50 3.00
C SER A 424 -77.92 53.69 1.95
N PRO A 425 -76.59 53.52 2.08
CA PRO A 425 -75.83 52.65 1.18
C PRO A 425 -76.20 51.17 1.40
N GLU A 426 -76.43 50.42 0.33
CA GLU A 426 -76.56 48.96 0.37
C GLU A 426 -75.19 48.28 0.16
N LYS A 427 -75.14 46.94 0.24
CA LYS A 427 -73.91 46.16 0.06
C LYS A 427 -73.38 46.16 -1.38
N GLU A 428 -74.23 46.40 -2.36
CA GLU A 428 -73.89 46.39 -3.78
C GLU A 428 -73.66 47.82 -4.27
N PHE A 429 -72.61 48.02 -5.08
CA PHE A 429 -72.28 49.36 -5.57
C PHE A 429 -73.41 49.90 -6.46
N GLY A 430 -73.83 51.14 -6.20
CA GLY A 430 -74.93 51.80 -6.90
C GLY A 430 -76.32 51.50 -6.34
N ALA A 431 -76.47 50.47 -5.50
CA ALA A 431 -77.71 50.23 -4.78
C ALA A 431 -77.76 51.12 -3.53
N ASN A 432 -78.80 51.95 -3.43
CA ASN A 432 -79.08 52.76 -2.25
C ASN A 432 -80.55 52.54 -1.86
N SER A 433 -80.80 52.35 -0.57
CA SER A 433 -82.17 52.31 -0.05
C SER A 433 -82.63 53.71 0.31
N VAL A 434 -83.70 54.16 -0.35
CA VAL A 434 -84.34 55.46 -0.09
C VAL A 434 -85.56 55.22 0.79
N SER A 435 -85.60 55.88 1.94
CA SER A 435 -86.75 55.85 2.85
C SER A 435 -87.27 57.25 3.10
N ILE A 436 -88.57 57.45 2.88
CA ILE A 436 -89.23 58.74 3.01
C ILE A 436 -90.13 58.70 4.26
N ASN A 437 -89.81 59.51 5.25
CA ASN A 437 -90.53 59.63 6.51
C ASN A 437 -91.34 60.93 6.54
N THR A 438 -92.66 60.83 6.58
CA THR A 438 -93.56 62.00 6.63
C THR A 438 -94.01 62.27 8.06
N PHE A 439 -93.88 63.52 8.51
CA PHE A 439 -94.27 64.01 9.83
C PHE A 439 -95.28 65.16 9.66
N SER A 440 -96.56 64.82 9.71
CA SER A 440 -97.65 65.80 9.62
C SER A 440 -98.38 65.92 10.97
N GLN A 441 -98.68 67.15 11.39
CA GLN A 441 -99.54 67.40 12.56
C GLN A 441 -101.04 67.43 12.19
N THR A 442 -101.34 67.43 10.89
CA THR A 442 -102.67 67.68 10.30
C THR A 442 -103.31 66.43 9.67
N LEU A 443 -102.51 65.45 9.24
CA LEU A 443 -102.96 64.21 8.59
C LEU A 443 -103.04 63.06 9.61
N VAL A 444 -104.27 62.71 10.00
CA VAL A 444 -104.56 61.56 10.89
C VAL A 444 -105.01 60.32 10.08
N ASP A 445 -105.17 60.45 8.76
CA ASP A 445 -105.78 59.43 7.90
C ASP A 445 -104.72 58.62 7.13
N GLU A 446 -104.61 57.32 7.43
CA GLU A 446 -103.63 56.39 6.83
C GLU A 446 -103.74 56.32 5.29
N THR A 447 -104.94 56.53 4.75
CA THR A 447 -105.20 56.47 3.31
C THR A 447 -104.59 57.64 2.55
N ALA A 448 -104.62 58.84 3.14
CA ALA A 448 -104.03 60.05 2.58
C ALA A 448 -102.49 60.02 2.64
N THR A 449 -101.92 59.48 3.72
CA THR A 449 -100.46 59.29 3.86
C THR A 449 -99.92 58.32 2.81
N ARG A 450 -100.67 57.24 2.51
CA ARG A 450 -100.30 56.27 1.47
C ARG A 450 -100.40 56.86 0.06
N GLN A 451 -101.40 57.69 -0.22
CA GLN A 451 -101.53 58.39 -1.50
C GLN A 451 -100.43 59.43 -1.70
N ASN A 452 -100.07 60.18 -0.66
CA ASN A 452 -98.98 61.15 -0.72
C ASN A 452 -97.62 60.46 -0.92
N ALA A 453 -97.34 59.38 -0.17
CA ALA A 453 -96.13 58.58 -0.36
C ALA A 453 -96.03 58.03 -1.79
N LYS A 454 -97.14 57.55 -2.35
CA LYS A 454 -97.18 57.06 -3.73
C LYS A 454 -96.93 58.18 -4.75
N ALA A 455 -97.53 59.36 -4.57
CA ALA A 455 -97.30 60.51 -5.45
C ALA A 455 -95.83 60.97 -5.44
N ILE A 456 -95.15 60.87 -4.29
CA ILE A 456 -93.72 61.16 -4.19
C ILE A 456 -92.90 60.12 -4.96
N PHE A 457 -93.18 58.82 -4.80
CA PHE A 457 -92.47 57.77 -5.57
C PHE A 457 -92.73 57.85 -7.07
N ASP A 458 -93.97 58.16 -7.50
CA ASP A 458 -94.31 58.34 -8.91
C ASP A 458 -93.53 59.54 -9.51
N ALA A 459 -93.39 60.65 -8.76
CA ALA A 459 -92.58 61.81 -9.18
C ALA A 459 -91.07 61.50 -9.24
N LEU A 460 -90.57 60.63 -8.35
CA LEU A 460 -89.17 60.18 -8.36
C LEU A 460 -88.85 59.29 -9.56
N GLU A 461 -89.78 58.43 -9.98
CA GLU A 461 -89.64 57.63 -11.20
C GLU A 461 -89.58 58.54 -12.46
N GLU A 462 -90.36 59.62 -12.50
CA GLU A 462 -90.35 60.60 -13.60
C GLU A 462 -89.02 61.38 -13.69
N GLU A 463 -88.38 61.68 -12.54
CA GLU A 463 -87.04 62.30 -12.43
C GLU A 463 -85.87 61.29 -12.63
N GLY A 464 -86.19 60.03 -12.96
CA GLY A 464 -85.21 59.02 -13.35
C GLY A 464 -84.54 58.29 -12.17
N VAL A 465 -85.12 58.31 -10.97
CA VAL A 465 -84.72 57.44 -9.85
C VAL A 465 -85.55 56.15 -9.92
N GLN A 466 -85.01 55.12 -10.57
CA GLN A 466 -85.69 53.83 -10.70
C GLN A 466 -85.43 52.95 -9.47
N GLY A 467 -86.50 52.43 -8.85
CA GLY A 467 -86.41 51.51 -7.72
C GLY A 467 -86.54 50.05 -8.16
N ASP A 468 -85.74 49.15 -7.57
CA ASP A 468 -85.92 47.72 -7.68
C ASP A 468 -86.91 47.22 -6.60
N GLY A 469 -88.19 47.10 -6.96
CA GLY A 469 -89.25 46.50 -6.13
C GLY A 469 -90.43 47.41 -5.81
N GLU A 470 -91.48 46.87 -5.18
CA GLU A 470 -92.64 47.67 -4.73
C GLU A 470 -92.32 48.44 -3.44
N PRO A 471 -92.73 49.72 -3.31
CA PRO A 471 -92.47 50.52 -2.12
C PRO A 471 -93.17 49.94 -0.88
N VAL A 472 -92.39 49.62 0.15
CA VAL A 472 -92.88 49.08 1.43
C VAL A 472 -93.27 50.23 2.36
N CYS A 473 -94.57 50.39 2.63
CA CYS A 473 -95.08 51.42 3.53
C CYS A 473 -95.16 50.90 4.98
N ASN A 474 -94.29 51.41 5.85
CA ASN A 474 -94.30 51.09 7.28
C ASN A 474 -95.33 51.94 8.04
N GLN A 475 -96.00 51.36 9.04
CA GLN A 475 -97.10 52.02 9.78
C GLN A 475 -96.65 53.20 10.67
N LYS A 476 -95.35 53.38 10.91
CA LYS A 476 -94.82 54.49 11.73
C LYS A 476 -93.55 55.05 11.10
N ALA A 477 -93.48 56.38 11.02
CA ALA A 477 -92.25 57.09 10.66
C ALA A 477 -91.16 56.86 11.71
N GLN A 478 -89.92 56.78 11.26
CA GLN A 478 -88.75 56.63 12.14
C GLN A 478 -88.46 57.96 12.84
N GLN A 479 -89.03 58.14 14.04
CA GLN A 479 -88.88 59.37 14.84
C GLN A 479 -87.42 59.76 15.13
N GLU A 480 -86.53 58.78 15.10
CA GLU A 480 -85.10 58.96 15.33
C GLU A 480 -84.39 59.84 14.27
N TYR A 481 -84.97 59.99 13.07
CA TYR A 481 -84.45 60.85 12.02
C TYR A 481 -85.09 62.25 11.98
N GLN A 482 -86.06 62.52 12.87
CA GLN A 482 -86.75 63.81 12.91
C GLN A 482 -85.85 64.95 13.42
N ASN A 483 -84.91 64.63 14.32
CA ASN A 483 -83.96 65.56 14.91
C ASN A 483 -82.57 65.42 14.27
N LEU A 484 -82.27 66.27 13.29
CA LEU A 484 -81.02 66.21 12.52
C LEU A 484 -79.76 66.44 13.37
N GLU A 485 -79.87 67.16 14.50
CA GLU A 485 -78.75 67.33 15.45
C GLU A 485 -78.40 66.02 16.17
N GLU A 486 -79.39 65.17 16.44
CA GLU A 486 -79.16 63.84 17.02
C GLU A 486 -78.61 62.86 15.96
N VAL A 487 -79.09 62.96 14.71
CA VAL A 487 -78.56 62.21 13.56
C VAL A 487 -77.09 62.55 13.31
N LYS A 488 -76.71 63.83 13.38
CA LYS A 488 -75.31 64.29 13.30
C LYS A 488 -74.41 63.73 14.41
N ARG A 489 -74.94 63.56 15.63
CA ARG A 489 -74.17 63.11 16.81
C ARG A 489 -74.16 61.60 17.01
N ARG A 490 -74.88 60.86 16.18
CA ARG A 490 -75.02 59.41 16.31
C ARG A 490 -73.70 58.73 15.95
N GLN A 491 -73.23 57.86 16.85
CA GLN A 491 -72.14 56.94 16.53
C GLN A 491 -72.74 55.75 15.78
N VAL A 492 -72.65 55.80 14.46
CA VAL A 492 -73.01 54.67 13.60
C VAL A 492 -71.79 53.75 13.51
N ALA A 493 -72.00 52.44 13.64
CA ALA A 493 -70.97 51.47 13.30
C ALA A 493 -70.73 51.57 11.79
N SER A 494 -69.47 51.76 11.36
CA SER A 494 -69.13 51.93 9.94
C SER A 494 -69.86 50.92 9.05
N PRO A 495 -70.34 51.32 7.86
CA PRO A 495 -71.05 50.41 6.97
C PRO A 495 -70.15 49.20 6.68
N PRO A 496 -70.73 47.99 6.56
CA PRO A 496 -69.94 46.82 6.19
C PRO A 496 -69.28 47.11 4.84
N SER A 497 -67.95 47.04 4.80
CA SER A 497 -67.19 47.19 3.56
C SER A 497 -67.76 46.23 2.50
N PRO A 498 -68.01 46.68 1.26
CA PRO A 498 -68.44 45.80 0.19
C PRO A 498 -67.40 44.69 0.06
N ARG A 499 -67.78 43.45 0.38
CA ARG A 499 -66.93 42.30 0.12
C ARG A 499 -66.87 42.16 -1.39
N VAL A 500 -65.75 42.54 -1.98
CA VAL A 500 -65.40 42.11 -3.32
C VAL A 500 -65.53 40.59 -3.33
N SER A 501 -66.50 40.09 -4.09
CA SER A 501 -66.66 38.67 -4.32
C SER A 501 -65.36 38.16 -4.91
N LYS A 502 -64.62 37.36 -4.13
CA LYS A 502 -63.53 36.54 -4.65
C LYS A 502 -64.14 35.62 -5.70
N ASN A 503 -64.10 36.04 -6.97
CA ASN A 503 -64.30 35.12 -8.07
C ASN A 503 -63.14 34.13 -8.03
N GLN A 504 -63.50 32.87 -7.83
CA GLN A 504 -62.61 31.71 -7.92
C GLN A 504 -62.10 31.51 -9.34
#